data_AF-A0A397UPU9-F1
#
_entry.id   AF-A0A397UPU9-F1
#
_cell.length_a   1.000
_cell.length_b   1.000
_cell.length_c   1.000
_cell.angle_alpha   90.00
_cell.angle_beta   90.00
_cell.angle_gamma   90.00
#
_symmetry.space_group_name_H-M   'P 1'
#
loop_
_entity.id
_entity.type
_entity.pdbx_description
1 polymer ?
#
loop_
_entity_poly.entity_id
_entity_poly.type
_entity_poly.pdbx_seq_one_letter_code
_entity_poly.pdbx_strand_id
1 'polypeptide(L)' 'MAILVFSIMLSKAITTKLTSKAYWKQPCTEWSIKSWEKFYLKKNPGCSKETSYSKLLSELEILRSNLNESGEKKSSSFIS' A
#
# COMPACT_ATOMS: atom_id res chain seq x y z
N MET A 1 -8.35 -2.81 17.99
CA MET A 1 -8.57 -1.62 17.14
C MET A 1 -7.38 -1.36 16.21
N ALA A 2 -6.98 -2.31 15.37
CA ALA A 2 -5.83 -2.13 14.45
C ALA A 2 -6.25 -1.78 13.01
N ILE A 3 -7.50 -2.05 12.65
CA ILE A 3 -8.02 -1.94 11.27
C ILE A 3 -8.30 -0.47 10.87
N LEU A 4 -8.62 0.39 11.84
CA LEU A 4 -8.95 1.81 11.59
C LEU A 4 -7.73 2.68 11.22
N VAL A 5 -6.51 2.23 11.51
CA VAL A 5 -5.29 3.02 11.25
C VAL A 5 -4.90 2.98 9.76
N PHE A 6 -5.26 1.90 9.04
CA PHE A 6 -4.88 1.74 7.63
C PHE A 6 -5.67 2.66 6.68
N SER A 7 -6.92 3.01 7.02
CA SER A 7 -7.79 3.85 6.16
C SER A 7 -7.45 5.34 6.21
N ILE A 8 -6.93 5.85 7.34
CA ILE A 8 -6.72 7.30 7.54
C ILE A 8 -5.34 7.77 7.06
N MET A 9 -4.37 6.85 6.92
CA MET A 9 -2.95 7.19 6.73
C MET A 9 -2.34 6.81 5.37
N LEU A 10 -3.12 6.41 4.35
CA LEU A 10 -2.62 6.48 2.96
C LEU A 10 -2.64 7.95 2.50
N SER A 11 -1.80 8.75 3.14
CA SER A 11 -1.58 10.15 2.82
C SER A 11 -1.14 10.26 1.35
N LYS A 12 -1.54 11.35 0.66
CA LYS A 12 -1.25 11.58 -0.77
C LYS A 12 0.23 11.32 -1.13
N ALA A 13 1.14 11.56 -0.20
CA ALA A 13 2.60 11.33 -0.33
C ALA A 13 3.00 9.85 -0.39
N ILE A 14 2.27 8.94 0.26
CA ILE A 14 2.53 7.50 0.15
C ILE A 14 1.98 7.00 -1.18
N THR A 15 0.79 7.47 -1.56
CA THR A 15 0.17 7.11 -2.83
C THR A 15 1.01 7.54 -4.03
N THR A 16 1.85 8.59 -3.93
CA THR A 16 2.73 8.99 -5.05
C THR A 16 3.88 8.02 -5.29
N LYS A 17 4.36 7.31 -4.25
CA LYS A 17 5.43 6.31 -4.33
C LYS A 17 4.97 4.96 -4.89
N LEU A 18 3.67 4.67 -4.77
CA LEU A 18 3.07 3.43 -5.28
C LEU A 18 2.95 3.46 -6.81
N THR A 19 3.30 2.36 -7.46
CA THR A 19 3.17 2.24 -8.92
C THR A 19 1.72 1.98 -9.31
N SER A 20 0.98 1.27 -8.46
CA SER A 20 -0.40 0.83 -8.68
C SER A 20 -1.40 1.67 -7.89
N LYS A 21 -1.25 3.00 -7.93
CA LYS A 21 -2.07 3.98 -7.16
C LYS A 21 -3.57 3.74 -7.26
N ALA A 22 -4.06 3.37 -8.44
CA ALA A 22 -5.48 3.13 -8.70
C ALA A 22 -6.04 1.98 -7.84
N TYR A 23 -5.23 0.94 -7.59
CA TYR A 23 -5.63 -0.17 -6.73
C TYR A 23 -5.74 0.28 -5.27
N TRP A 24 -4.73 0.97 -4.75
CA TRP A 24 -4.70 1.37 -3.33
C TRP A 24 -5.65 2.51 -2.97
N LYS A 25 -6.29 3.15 -3.96
CA LYS A 25 -7.36 4.14 -3.74
C LYS A 25 -8.71 3.50 -3.43
N GLN A 26 -8.90 2.21 -3.73
CA GLN A 26 -10.14 1.52 -3.41
C GLN A 26 -10.24 1.26 -1.90
N PRO A 27 -11.46 1.04 -1.35
CA PRO A 27 -11.65 0.73 0.06
C PRO A 27 -10.80 -0.47 0.52
N CYS A 28 -10.23 -0.40 1.72
CA CYS A 28 -9.37 -1.49 2.23
C CYS A 28 -10.12 -2.82 2.40
N THR A 29 -11.45 -2.78 2.53
CA THR A 29 -12.32 -3.96 2.55
C THR A 29 -12.32 -4.73 1.23
N GLU A 30 -11.92 -4.10 0.13
CA GLU A 30 -11.81 -4.72 -1.19
C GLU A 30 -10.41 -5.25 -1.48
N TRP A 31 -9.44 -4.99 -0.60
CA TRP A 31 -8.07 -5.45 -0.80
C TRP A 31 -7.96 -6.93 -0.48
N SER A 32 -7.53 -7.70 -1.48
CA SER A 32 -7.25 -9.13 -1.33
C SER A 32 -6.21 -9.52 -2.37
N ILE A 33 -5.53 -10.65 -2.15
CA ILE A 33 -4.59 -11.19 -3.14
C ILE A 33 -5.30 -11.40 -4.49
N LYS A 34 -6.55 -11.89 -4.47
CA LYS A 34 -7.36 -12.11 -5.68
C LYS A 34 -7.72 -10.80 -6.40
N SER A 35 -8.13 -9.77 -5.68
CA SER A 35 -8.46 -8.47 -6.29
C SER A 35 -7.22 -7.78 -6.84
N TRP A 36 -6.07 -7.90 -6.17
CA TRP A 36 -4.79 -7.44 -6.71
C TRP A 36 -4.43 -8.16 -8.00
N GLU A 37 -4.45 -9.49 -8.00
CA GLU A 37 -4.12 -10.29 -9.19
C GLU A 37 -5.00 -9.88 -10.37
N LYS A 38 -6.32 -9.78 -10.14
CA LYS A 38 -7.27 -9.34 -11.16
C LYS A 38 -6.95 -7.94 -11.69
N PHE A 39 -6.62 -6.99 -10.81
CA PHE A 39 -6.22 -5.63 -11.21
C PHE A 39 -4.92 -5.64 -12.02
N TYR A 40 -3.90 -6.35 -11.53
CA TYR A 40 -2.56 -6.33 -12.10
C TYR A 40 -2.52 -7.01 -13.46
N LEU A 41 -3.13 -8.19 -13.61
CA LEU A 41 -3.17 -8.93 -14.87
C LEU A 41 -4.04 -8.23 -15.92
N LYS A 42 -5.11 -7.54 -15.50
CA LYS A 42 -5.90 -6.70 -16.40
C LYS A 42 -5.07 -5.55 -16.98
N LYS A 43 -4.17 -4.98 -16.19
CA LYS A 43 -3.32 -3.85 -16.61
C LYS A 43 -2.04 -4.29 -17.33
N ASN A 44 -1.56 -5.51 -17.06
CA ASN A 44 -0.33 -6.08 -17.63
C ASN A 44 -0.65 -7.45 -18.24
N PRO A 45 -1.33 -7.49 -19.41
CA PRO A 45 -1.65 -8.74 -20.07
C PRO A 45 -0.37 -9.48 -20.45
N GLY A 46 -0.34 -10.80 -20.21
CA GLY A 46 0.82 -11.65 -20.48
C GLY A 46 1.81 -11.80 -19.33
N CYS A 47 1.67 -11.05 -18.22
CA CYS A 47 2.44 -11.30 -17.01
C CYS A 47 1.92 -12.53 -16.25
N SER A 48 2.82 -13.21 -15.53
CA SER A 48 2.46 -14.35 -14.69
C SER A 48 1.90 -13.91 -13.33
N LYS A 49 1.26 -14.84 -12.63
CA LYS A 49 0.80 -14.63 -11.25
C LYS A 49 1.97 -14.36 -10.29
N GLU A 50 3.10 -15.02 -10.50
CA GLU A 50 4.31 -14.80 -9.70
C GLU A 50 4.81 -13.37 -9.82
N THR A 51 4.86 -12.82 -11.04
CA THR A 51 5.21 -11.41 -11.26
C THR A 51 4.22 -10.48 -10.55
N SER A 52 2.93 -10.81 -10.60
CA SER A 52 1.90 -10.05 -9.88
C SER A 52 2.14 -10.03 -8.37
N TYR A 53 2.47 -11.17 -7.76
CA TYR A 53 2.73 -11.28 -6.33
C TYR A 53 4.05 -10.63 -5.90
N SER A 54 5.11 -10.76 -6.71
CA SER A 54 6.36 -10.05 -6.48
C SER A 54 6.14 -8.53 -6.48
N LYS A 55 5.32 -8.02 -7.41
CA LYS A 55 4.97 -6.61 -7.43
C LYS A 55 4.11 -6.19 -6.22
N LEU A 56 3.17 -7.04 -5.80
CA LEU A 56 2.37 -6.80 -4.58
C LEU A 56 3.27 -6.66 -3.36
N LEU A 57 4.22 -7.57 -3.19
CA LEU A 57 5.17 -7.55 -2.07
C LEU A 57 5.96 -6.24 -2.05
N SER A 58 6.49 -5.81 -3.19
CA SER A 58 7.21 -4.54 -3.32
C SER A 58 6.33 -3.33 -2.93
N GLU A 59 5.06 -3.31 -3.33
CA GLU A 59 4.16 -2.21 -2.96
C GLU A 59 3.80 -2.23 -1.46
N LEU A 60 3.65 -3.41 -0.86
CA LEU A 60 3.44 -3.57 0.58
C LEU A 60 4.66 -3.15 1.39
N GLU A 61 5.88 -3.40 0.90
CA GLU A 61 7.10 -2.92 1.55
C GLU A 61 7.18 -1.39 1.57
N ILE A 62 6.80 -0.74 0.47
CA ILE A 62 6.69 0.73 0.43
C ILE A 62 5.69 1.21 1.48
N LEU A 63 4.50 0.60 1.53
CA LEU A 63 3.49 0.94 2.54
C LEU A 63 4.03 0.75 3.97
N ARG A 64 4.68 -0.38 4.26
CA ARG A 64 5.27 -0.70 5.56
C ARG A 64 6.33 0.32 5.98
N SER A 65 7.27 0.65 5.10
CA SER A 65 8.37 1.58 5.43
C SER A 65 7.84 2.99 5.74
N ASN A 66 6.83 3.46 5.01
CA ASN A 66 6.24 4.78 5.27
C ASN A 66 5.37 4.80 6.55
N LEU A 67 4.74 3.67 6.91
CA LEU A 67 4.05 3.55 8.19
C LEU A 67 5.02 3.66 9.36
N ASN A 68 6.19 3.02 9.28
CA ASN A 68 7.22 3.10 10.33
C ASN A 68 7.79 4.53 10.48
N GLU A 69 8.10 5.22 9.38
CA GLU A 69 8.59 6.60 9.42
C GLU A 69 7.59 7.59 10.06
N SER A 70 6.27 7.32 9.91
CA SER A 70 5.23 8.14 10.53
C SER A 70 5.09 7.92 12.04
N GLY A 71 5.54 6.77 12.55
CA GLY A 71 5.60 6.46 13.98
C GLY A 71 6.75 7.16 14.68
N GLU A 72 7.92 7.23 14.05
CA GLU A 72 9.13 7.82 14.66
C GLU A 72 9.07 9.35 14.77
N LYS A 73 8.44 10.03 13.80
CA LYS A 73 8.33 11.50 13.83
C LYS A 73 7.43 12.04 14.96
N LYS A 74 6.57 11.20 15.56
CA LYS A 74 5.75 11.62 16.71
C LYS A 74 6.49 11.58 18.04
N SER A 75 7.63 10.90 18.13
CA SER A 75 8.37 10.80 19.40
C SER A 75 9.37 11.94 19.61
N SER A 76 9.62 12.78 18.61
CA SER A 76 10.60 13.88 18.69
C SER A 76 9.98 15.27 18.86
N SER A 77 8.64 15.41 18.90
CA SER A 77 7.98 16.72 19.10
C SER A 77 7.42 16.95 20.51
N PHE A 78 7.79 16.12 21.49
CA PHE A 78 7.35 16.28 22.89
C PHE A 78 8.43 16.85 23.83
N ILE A 79 9.55 17.34 23.28
CA ILE A 79 10.55 18.08 24.04
C ILE A 79 10.86 19.38 23.30
N SER A 80 10.10 20.42 23.58
CA SER A 80 10.48 21.84 23.45
C SER A 80 9.60 22.65 24.39
#